data_AF-J2ZCR0-F1
#
_entry.id   AF-J2ZCR0-F1
#
_cell.length_a   1.000
_cell.length_b   1.000
_cell.length_c   1.000
_cell.angle_alpha   90.00
_cell.angle_beta   90.00
_cell.angle_gamma   90.00
#
_symmetry.space_group_name_H-M   'P 1'
#
loop_
_entity.id
_entity.type
_entity.pdbx_description
1 polymer ?
#
loop_
_entity_poly.entity_id
_entity_poly.type
_entity_poly.pdbx_seq_one_letter_code
_entity_poly.pdbx_strand_id
1 'polypeptide(L)'
;MTTLRENHAAATFERTLNSIAMLSRTMENHELLGVAPAAADDVLEHFERATYGNRTYLHLTDTRHGIERGTVLFGETVVRGFPKISRTLVLDPGISQFFDGPFVVEEKLNGYNVRIARLDGEVLAFTRSGYVCPFTTHTVSERLDLDPFFDDHPESMLCGEMIGPESPYTDYDYPAVDSLDVSIFDVRHRRTGNPLLVDRRRRLCDAYGFPQATSFGVFDPQTAVPELRRIVEELGAEDREGVVMKSLDGRRQLKYTTSAANQGSLAYAFAVPFDYGPDFLFPRIMREAFQSVEFGESDAAARDRARSLGEAILLPAIGAIREVREEGATGEEHTVRGSPDAIDALFAHLDRMKLRTTIRRDETVDGERVVTFLKHSAATTDSVKSYLAGQTFDA
;
A
#
# COMPACT_ATOMS: atom_id res chain seq x y z
N MET A 1 5.92 29.76 28.40
CA MET A 1 5.97 28.28 28.33
C MET A 1 6.00 27.74 26.90
N THR A 2 5.66 28.54 25.89
CA THR A 2 5.68 28.18 24.46
C THR A 2 7.09 28.22 23.83
N THR A 3 7.98 29.07 24.35
CA THR A 3 9.35 29.28 23.81
C THR A 3 10.37 28.21 24.19
N LEU A 4 10.08 27.34 25.17
CA LEU A 4 10.99 26.26 25.59
C LEU A 4 10.80 24.96 24.79
N ARG A 5 9.63 24.74 24.17
CA ARG A 5 9.35 23.55 23.34
C ARG A 5 9.87 23.72 21.90
N GLU A 6 9.77 24.91 21.33
CA GLU A 6 10.33 25.23 20.00
C GLU A 6 11.86 25.15 20.00
N ASN A 7 12.51 25.64 21.06
CA ASN A 7 13.96 25.54 21.22
C ASN A 7 14.46 24.10 21.42
N HIS A 8 13.62 23.19 21.92
CA HIS A 8 14.00 21.78 22.08
C HIS A 8 13.83 20.98 20.78
N ALA A 9 12.81 21.29 19.97
CA ALA A 9 12.63 20.71 18.64
C ALA A 9 13.75 21.15 17.69
N ALA A 10 14.06 22.46 17.64
CA ALA A 10 15.15 23.01 16.84
C ALA A 10 16.53 22.45 17.26
N ALA A 11 16.82 22.38 18.56
CA ALA A 11 18.09 21.83 19.06
C ALA A 11 18.24 20.32 18.85
N THR A 12 17.13 19.58 18.74
CA THR A 12 17.14 18.13 18.45
C THR A 12 17.28 17.87 16.95
N PHE A 13 16.71 18.75 16.11
CA PHE A 13 16.89 18.76 14.66
C PHE A 13 18.34 19.12 14.29
N GLU A 14 18.90 20.18 14.86
CA GLU A 14 20.31 20.56 14.71
C GLU A 14 21.26 19.47 15.21
N ARG A 15 20.96 18.76 16.31
CA ARG A 15 21.80 17.64 16.77
C ARG A 15 21.77 16.43 15.84
N THR A 16 20.68 16.25 15.10
CA THR A 16 20.54 15.14 14.15
C THR A 16 21.17 15.49 12.81
N LEU A 17 20.97 16.71 12.32
CA LEU A 17 21.77 17.26 11.22
C LEU A 17 23.25 17.28 11.57
N ASN A 18 23.64 17.60 12.80
CA ASN A 18 25.02 17.52 13.25
C ASN A 18 25.51 16.08 13.43
N SER A 19 24.64 15.11 13.72
CA SER A 19 25.01 13.69 13.74
C SER A 19 25.13 13.10 12.34
N ILE A 20 24.37 13.62 11.37
CA ILE A 20 24.50 13.33 9.94
C ILE A 20 25.72 14.08 9.35
N ALA A 21 25.99 15.31 9.81
CA ALA A 21 27.11 16.15 9.35
C ALA A 21 28.45 15.84 10.04
N MET A 22 28.47 15.24 11.24
CA MET A 22 29.70 14.78 11.90
C MET A 22 30.18 13.42 11.38
N LEU A 23 29.36 12.67 10.64
CA LEU A 23 29.81 11.53 9.86
C LEU A 23 30.42 12.05 8.55
N SER A 24 31.70 12.40 8.63
CA SER A 24 32.50 13.10 7.61
C SER A 24 32.44 12.52 6.19
N ARG A 25 32.05 13.39 5.24
CA ARG A 25 32.52 13.53 3.84
C ARG A 25 32.39 12.32 2.91
N THR A 26 31.22 12.16 2.27
CA THR A 26 31.24 11.54 0.93
C THR A 26 30.19 12.02 -0.08
N MET A 27 29.02 12.52 0.33
CA MET A 27 28.03 13.09 -0.60
C MET A 27 27.23 14.22 0.04
N GLU A 28 26.89 15.26 -0.71
CA GLU A 28 25.99 16.32 -0.23
C GLU A 28 24.53 15.83 -0.22
N ASN A 29 23.69 16.33 0.71
CA ASN A 29 22.29 15.92 0.86
C ASN A 29 21.48 15.99 -0.46
N HIS A 30 21.80 16.98 -1.30
CA HIS A 30 21.15 17.16 -2.59
C HIS A 30 21.50 16.03 -3.58
N GLU A 31 22.76 15.56 -3.58
CA GLU A 31 23.23 14.43 -4.38
C GLU A 31 22.65 13.11 -3.86
N LEU A 32 22.55 12.98 -2.53
CA LEU A 32 21.99 11.81 -1.87
C LEU A 32 20.53 11.58 -2.29
N LEU A 33 19.73 12.65 -2.26
CA LEU A 33 18.31 12.62 -2.60
C LEU A 33 18.05 12.71 -4.11
N GLY A 34 19.04 13.16 -4.90
CA GLY A 34 18.88 13.42 -6.32
C GLY A 34 18.00 14.64 -6.61
N VAL A 35 18.13 15.69 -5.81
CA VAL A 35 17.39 16.96 -5.93
C VAL A 35 18.34 18.13 -6.20
N ALA A 36 17.80 19.27 -6.63
CA ALA A 36 18.59 20.48 -6.77
C ALA A 36 19.12 20.94 -5.40
N PRO A 37 20.33 21.53 -5.30
CA PRO A 37 20.90 22.00 -4.04
C PRO A 37 19.96 22.88 -3.21
N ALA A 38 19.25 23.80 -3.88
CA ALA A 38 18.30 24.71 -3.22
C ALA A 38 17.04 24.03 -2.66
N ALA A 39 16.76 22.78 -3.03
CA ALA A 39 15.58 22.03 -2.58
C ALA A 39 15.92 21.00 -1.48
N ALA A 40 17.19 20.74 -1.20
CA ALA A 40 17.60 19.66 -0.30
C ALA A 40 17.13 19.91 1.15
N ASP A 41 17.31 21.11 1.66
CA ASP A 41 16.93 21.46 3.04
C ASP A 41 15.42 21.40 3.23
N ASP A 42 14.63 21.95 2.29
CA ASP A 42 13.16 21.89 2.30
C ASP A 42 12.65 20.44 2.28
N VAL A 43 13.24 19.58 1.44
CA VAL A 43 12.88 18.16 1.42
C VAL A 43 13.16 17.50 2.78
N LEU A 44 14.33 17.77 3.38
CA LEU A 44 14.74 17.17 4.65
C LEU A 44 13.90 17.61 5.84
N GLU A 45 13.39 18.84 5.86
CA GLU A 45 12.49 19.33 6.91
C GLU A 45 11.18 18.54 6.97
N HIS A 46 10.77 17.92 5.87
CA HIS A 46 9.56 17.10 5.78
C HIS A 46 9.77 15.62 6.08
N PHE A 47 10.99 15.20 6.41
CA PHE A 47 11.23 13.86 6.90
C PHE A 47 10.86 13.74 8.37
N GLU A 48 10.10 12.70 8.69
CA GLU A 48 9.78 12.32 10.06
C GLU A 48 10.69 11.19 10.55
N ARG A 49 10.93 11.18 11.86
CA ARG A 49 11.79 10.20 12.51
C ARG A 49 11.00 8.96 12.90
N ALA A 50 11.55 7.80 12.57
CA ALA A 50 11.06 6.52 13.02
C ALA A 50 12.20 5.65 13.57
N THR A 51 11.83 4.59 14.29
CA THR A 51 12.79 3.66 14.90
C THR A 51 12.46 2.21 14.55
N TYR A 52 13.50 1.41 14.39
CA TYR A 52 13.43 -0.04 14.22
C TYR A 52 14.57 -0.68 14.99
N GLY A 53 14.24 -1.49 16.00
CA GLY A 53 15.22 -1.95 16.99
C GLY A 53 15.91 -0.77 17.68
N ASN A 54 17.23 -0.74 17.65
CA ASN A 54 18.06 0.35 18.15
C ASN A 54 18.44 1.39 17.07
N ARG A 55 17.95 1.23 15.83
CA ARG A 55 18.30 2.08 14.69
C ARG A 55 17.23 3.15 14.47
N THR A 56 17.69 4.37 14.23
CA THR A 56 16.85 5.51 13.86
C THR A 56 16.98 5.76 12.36
N TYR A 57 15.85 6.00 11.71
CA TYR A 57 15.81 6.37 10.31
C TYR A 57 14.80 7.50 10.10
N LEU A 58 14.88 8.11 8.92
CA LEU A 58 13.96 9.15 8.50
C LEU A 58 13.09 8.64 7.37
N HIS A 59 11.82 9.02 7.35
CA HIS A 59 10.93 8.74 6.22
C HIS A 59 10.15 9.98 5.79
N LEU A 60 9.94 10.13 4.48
CA LEU A 60 9.22 11.25 3.90
C LEU A 60 7.71 10.99 3.94
N THR A 61 6.94 11.85 4.60
CA THR A 61 5.50 11.62 4.83
C THR A 61 4.61 11.98 3.66
N ASP A 62 5.06 12.84 2.75
CA ASP A 62 4.35 13.21 1.52
C ASP A 62 5.31 13.51 0.36
N THR A 63 4.82 13.43 -0.88
CA THR A 63 5.65 13.73 -2.06
C THR A 63 6.14 15.17 -2.05
N ARG A 64 7.44 15.38 -2.27
CA ARG A 64 8.08 16.71 -2.28
C ARG A 64 9.19 16.74 -3.33
N HIS A 65 9.22 17.80 -4.16
CA HIS A 65 10.25 18.03 -5.18
C HIS A 65 10.61 16.81 -6.05
N GLY A 66 9.62 16.01 -6.43
CA GLY A 66 9.83 14.80 -7.25
C GLY A 66 10.34 13.58 -6.46
N ILE A 67 10.45 13.67 -5.14
CA ILE A 67 10.72 12.56 -4.23
C ILE A 67 9.39 11.97 -3.75
N GLU A 68 9.23 10.66 -3.90
CA GLU A 68 8.01 9.95 -3.56
C GLU A 68 7.82 9.86 -2.04
N ARG A 69 6.57 10.04 -1.59
CA ARG A 69 6.14 9.65 -0.24
C ARG A 69 6.65 8.24 0.10
N GLY A 70 7.12 8.08 1.33
CA GLY A 70 7.67 6.84 1.85
C GLY A 70 9.14 6.61 1.51
N THR A 71 9.82 7.57 0.88
CA THR A 71 11.29 7.55 0.76
C THR A 71 11.92 7.52 2.14
N VAL A 72 12.90 6.64 2.32
CA VAL A 72 13.60 6.42 3.60
C VAL A 72 15.06 6.80 3.48
N LEU A 73 15.59 7.45 4.52
CA LEU A 73 17.01 7.64 4.76
C LEU A 73 17.41 6.80 5.99
N PHE A 74 18.25 5.81 5.75
CA PHE A 74 18.76 4.91 6.77
C PHE A 74 20.29 5.04 6.81
N GLY A 75 20.80 5.88 7.72
CA GLY A 75 22.18 6.38 7.62
C GLY A 75 22.38 7.13 6.29
N GLU A 76 23.40 6.75 5.53
CA GLU A 76 23.68 7.29 4.17
C GLU A 76 22.92 6.55 3.06
N THR A 77 22.03 5.62 3.42
CA THR A 77 21.39 4.72 2.46
C THR A 77 19.97 5.18 2.16
N VAL A 78 19.69 5.48 0.88
CA VAL A 78 18.36 5.87 0.40
C VAL A 78 17.58 4.66 -0.11
N VAL A 79 16.33 4.56 0.32
CA VAL A 79 15.32 3.64 -0.23
C VAL A 79 14.12 4.46 -0.70
N ARG A 80 13.98 4.65 -2.02
CA ARG A 80 12.93 5.50 -2.61
C ARG A 80 11.54 4.96 -2.34
N GLY A 81 10.60 5.89 -2.14
CA GLY A 81 9.18 5.60 -2.11
C GLY A 81 8.73 4.99 -3.43
N PHE A 82 7.76 4.08 -3.39
CA PHE A 82 7.16 3.61 -4.63
C PHE A 82 6.27 4.73 -5.21
N PRO A 83 6.33 5.01 -6.53
CA PRO A 83 5.59 6.11 -7.14
C PRO A 83 4.07 5.89 -7.13
N LYS A 84 3.29 6.97 -7.11
CA LYS A 84 1.83 6.86 -7.29
C LYS A 84 1.56 6.42 -8.73
N ILE A 85 0.75 5.38 -8.90
CA ILE A 85 0.29 4.91 -10.22
C ILE A 85 -0.96 5.70 -10.61
N SER A 86 -0.92 6.34 -11.78
CA SER A 86 -2.04 7.06 -12.37
C SER A 86 -3.21 6.12 -12.65
N ARG A 87 -4.44 6.63 -12.55
CA ARG A 87 -5.65 5.87 -12.84
C ARG A 87 -6.34 6.45 -14.07
N THR A 88 -6.86 5.59 -14.93
CA THR A 88 -7.84 6.00 -15.94
C THR A 88 -9.24 5.58 -15.51
N LEU A 89 -10.25 6.36 -15.89
CA LEU A 89 -11.67 6.03 -15.67
C LEU A 89 -12.28 5.31 -16.88
N VAL A 90 -11.63 5.40 -18.04
CA VAL A 90 -12.00 4.72 -19.28
C VAL A 90 -10.74 4.13 -19.93
N LEU A 91 -10.82 2.92 -20.44
CA LEU A 91 -9.80 2.28 -21.27
C LEU A 91 -9.65 3.01 -22.62
N ASP A 92 -10.75 3.40 -23.26
CA ASP A 92 -10.74 4.20 -24.50
C ASP A 92 -11.27 5.62 -24.24
N PRO A 93 -10.54 6.71 -24.55
CA PRO A 93 -9.19 6.77 -25.16
C PRO A 93 -8.05 6.77 -24.14
N GLY A 94 -8.29 6.39 -22.89
CA GLY A 94 -7.31 6.51 -21.80
C GLY A 94 -5.99 5.79 -22.08
N ILE A 95 -6.02 4.61 -22.68
CA ILE A 95 -4.84 3.83 -23.04
C ILE A 95 -4.06 4.50 -24.17
N SER A 96 -4.72 4.85 -25.27
CA SER A 96 -4.08 5.41 -26.46
C SER A 96 -3.52 6.82 -26.24
N GLN A 97 -4.08 7.58 -25.29
CA GLN A 97 -3.53 8.87 -24.85
C GLN A 97 -2.36 8.70 -23.86
N PHE A 98 -2.33 7.60 -23.09
CA PHE A 98 -1.33 7.40 -22.05
C PHE A 98 -0.12 6.59 -22.51
N PHE A 99 -0.20 5.79 -23.57
CA PHE A 99 0.92 5.00 -24.07
C PHE A 99 1.22 5.32 -25.53
N ASP A 100 2.45 5.75 -25.81
CA ASP A 100 2.94 6.06 -27.16
C ASP A 100 3.50 4.84 -27.90
N GLY A 101 3.40 3.65 -27.28
CA GLY A 101 3.93 2.39 -27.81
C GLY A 101 3.48 1.20 -26.97
N PRO A 102 3.97 -0.02 -27.26
CA PRO A 102 3.53 -1.23 -26.59
C PRO A 102 3.70 -1.18 -25.07
N PHE A 103 2.78 -1.83 -24.36
CA PHE A 103 2.76 -1.87 -22.91
C PHE A 103 2.39 -3.26 -22.40
N VAL A 104 2.85 -3.59 -21.19
CA VAL A 104 2.56 -4.86 -20.52
C VAL A 104 1.35 -4.68 -19.62
N VAL A 105 0.47 -5.69 -19.58
CA VAL A 105 -0.62 -5.75 -18.62
C VAL A 105 -0.32 -6.82 -17.60
N GLU A 106 -0.33 -6.42 -16.33
CA GLU A 106 -0.21 -7.31 -15.19
C GLU A 106 -1.42 -7.18 -14.29
N GLU A 107 -1.73 -8.25 -13.56
CA GLU A 107 -2.77 -8.21 -12.55
C GLU A 107 -2.44 -7.18 -11.48
N LYS A 108 -3.44 -6.38 -11.11
CA LYS A 108 -3.39 -5.58 -9.90
C LYS A 108 -3.83 -6.45 -8.75
N LEU A 109 -2.88 -6.82 -7.92
CA LEU A 109 -3.10 -7.57 -6.68
C LEU A 109 -3.71 -6.64 -5.61
N ASN A 110 -4.64 -7.18 -4.82
CA ASN A 110 -5.27 -6.49 -3.69
C ASN A 110 -4.63 -6.94 -2.38
N GLY A 111 -3.80 -6.07 -1.82
CA GLY A 111 -3.07 -6.33 -0.60
C GLY A 111 -2.41 -5.06 -0.11
N TYR A 112 -1.21 -5.18 0.46
CA TYR A 112 -0.42 -4.01 0.82
C TYR A 112 0.95 -4.00 0.17
N ASN A 113 1.34 -2.81 -0.29
CA ASN A 113 2.62 -2.61 -0.92
C ASN A 113 3.78 -2.75 0.07
N VAL A 114 4.76 -3.56 -0.31
CA VAL A 114 6.04 -3.73 0.37
C VAL A 114 7.19 -3.35 -0.56
N ARG A 115 8.22 -2.73 0.02
CA ARG A 115 9.53 -2.54 -0.61
C ARG A 115 10.56 -3.28 0.22
N ILE A 116 11.41 -4.09 -0.40
CA ILE A 116 12.40 -4.93 0.29
C ILE A 116 13.78 -4.51 -0.21
N ALA A 117 14.68 -4.20 0.71
CA ALA A 117 16.06 -3.82 0.40
C ALA A 117 17.02 -4.30 1.50
N ARG A 118 18.25 -4.62 1.12
CA ARG A 118 19.32 -4.96 2.06
C ARG A 118 20.08 -3.70 2.48
N LEU A 119 20.06 -3.39 3.78
CA LEU A 119 20.75 -2.25 4.38
C LEU A 119 21.66 -2.74 5.51
N ASP A 120 22.93 -2.34 5.50
CA ASP A 120 23.93 -2.75 6.50
C ASP A 120 24.00 -4.28 6.73
N GLY A 121 23.83 -5.06 5.67
CA GLY A 121 23.84 -6.53 5.72
C GLY A 121 22.52 -7.18 6.13
N GLU A 122 21.47 -6.40 6.43
CA GLU A 122 20.17 -6.91 6.86
C GLU A 122 19.08 -6.59 5.83
N VAL A 123 18.24 -7.58 5.52
CA VAL A 123 17.08 -7.38 4.65
C VAL A 123 15.95 -6.76 5.47
N LEU A 124 15.43 -5.61 4.99
CA LEU A 124 14.34 -4.89 5.64
C LEU A 124 13.17 -4.71 4.68
N ALA A 125 11.94 -4.86 5.21
CA ALA A 125 10.70 -4.63 4.49
C ALA A 125 10.04 -3.31 4.94
N PHE A 126 9.81 -2.43 3.98
CA PHE A 126 9.21 -1.11 4.17
C PHE A 126 7.78 -1.09 3.66
N THR A 127 6.86 -0.63 4.50
CA THR A 127 5.48 -0.31 4.09
C THR A 127 5.49 0.85 3.09
N ARG A 128 4.33 1.08 2.45
CA ARG A 128 4.16 2.20 1.50
C ARG A 128 4.57 3.56 2.08
N SER A 129 4.32 3.80 3.36
CA SER A 129 4.61 5.08 4.03
C SER A 129 6.06 5.25 4.50
N GLY A 130 6.91 4.23 4.30
CA GLY A 130 8.32 4.27 4.69
C GLY A 130 8.63 3.68 6.06
N TYR A 131 7.66 3.06 6.74
CA TYR A 131 7.95 2.36 8.00
C TYR A 131 8.55 0.98 7.73
N VAL A 132 9.64 0.64 8.43
CA VAL A 132 10.09 -0.75 8.53
C VAL A 132 9.05 -1.55 9.32
N CYS A 133 8.42 -2.53 8.68
CA CYS A 133 7.47 -3.41 9.34
C CYS A 133 8.19 -4.69 9.81
N PRO A 134 8.28 -4.96 11.12
CA PRO A 134 8.97 -6.15 11.63
C PRO A 134 8.30 -7.44 11.17
N PHE A 135 6.97 -7.49 11.20
CA PHE A 135 6.20 -8.66 10.76
C PHE A 135 6.47 -8.96 9.29
N THR A 136 6.28 -7.98 8.41
CA THR A 136 6.56 -8.15 6.97
C THR A 136 8.02 -8.49 6.71
N THR A 137 8.98 -7.93 7.48
CA THR A 137 10.41 -8.26 7.35
C THR A 137 10.68 -9.73 7.65
N HIS A 138 10.06 -10.26 8.70
CA HIS A 138 10.12 -11.68 9.02
C HIS A 138 9.47 -12.53 7.92
N THR A 139 8.22 -12.22 7.58
CA THR A 139 7.45 -12.99 6.58
C THR A 139 8.16 -13.06 5.23
N VAL A 140 8.68 -11.95 4.70
CA VAL A 140 9.35 -12.00 3.38
C VAL A 140 10.64 -12.82 3.43
N SER A 141 11.34 -12.86 4.57
CA SER A 141 12.55 -13.66 4.74
C SER A 141 12.25 -15.16 4.86
N GLU A 142 11.06 -15.53 5.33
CA GLU A 142 10.60 -16.93 5.35
C GLU A 142 10.07 -17.39 3.99
N ARG A 143 9.49 -16.46 3.21
CA ARG A 143 8.86 -16.77 1.92
C ARG A 143 9.84 -16.72 0.74
N LEU A 144 10.91 -15.94 0.83
CA LEU A 144 11.85 -15.70 -0.26
C LEU A 144 13.29 -15.95 0.18
N ASP A 145 14.07 -16.63 -0.68
CA ASP A 145 15.52 -16.74 -0.52
C ASP A 145 16.20 -15.45 -1.04
N LEU A 146 16.30 -14.45 -0.17
CA LEU A 146 16.68 -13.07 -0.54
C LEU A 146 18.19 -12.84 -0.56
N ASP A 147 18.97 -13.64 0.17
CA ASP A 147 20.42 -13.43 0.32
C ASP A 147 21.17 -13.53 -1.02
N PRO A 148 21.00 -14.59 -1.84
CA PRO A 148 21.66 -14.69 -3.14
C PRO A 148 21.31 -13.51 -4.06
N PHE A 149 20.05 -13.06 -4.03
CA PHE A 149 19.62 -11.94 -4.86
C PHE A 149 20.32 -10.64 -4.47
N PHE A 150 20.37 -10.31 -3.19
CA PHE A 150 21.01 -9.07 -2.77
C PHE A 150 22.54 -9.14 -2.80
N ASP A 151 23.15 -10.33 -2.79
CA ASP A 151 24.57 -10.52 -3.07
C ASP A 151 24.93 -10.11 -4.50
N ASP A 152 24.14 -10.56 -5.47
CA ASP A 152 24.34 -10.21 -6.88
C ASP A 152 23.83 -8.80 -7.22
N HIS A 153 22.83 -8.31 -6.48
CA HIS A 153 22.11 -7.06 -6.75
C HIS A 153 21.92 -6.16 -5.52
N PRO A 154 23.00 -5.71 -4.86
CA PRO A 154 22.93 -4.98 -3.58
C PRO A 154 22.24 -3.60 -3.67
N GLU A 155 22.18 -3.00 -4.85
CA GLU A 155 21.54 -1.70 -5.08
C GLU A 155 20.06 -1.82 -5.48
N SER A 156 19.55 -3.04 -5.60
CA SER A 156 18.15 -3.31 -5.94
C SER A 156 17.23 -3.15 -4.73
N MET A 157 15.98 -2.82 -5.03
CA MET A 157 14.84 -2.84 -4.14
C MET A 157 13.75 -3.63 -4.84
N LEU A 158 13.33 -4.74 -4.24
CA LEU A 158 12.16 -5.49 -4.70
C LEU A 158 10.90 -4.71 -4.28
N CYS A 159 9.93 -4.59 -5.17
CA CYS A 159 8.61 -4.07 -4.84
C CYS A 159 7.59 -5.16 -5.08
N GLY A 160 6.83 -5.49 -4.04
CA GLY A 160 5.83 -6.52 -4.09
C GLY A 160 4.53 -6.08 -3.44
N GLU A 161 3.52 -6.92 -3.62
CA GLU A 161 2.28 -6.86 -2.86
C GLU A 161 2.26 -8.06 -1.93
N MET A 162 1.99 -7.80 -0.65
CA MET A 162 1.68 -8.84 0.33
C MET A 162 0.18 -9.12 0.23
N ILE A 163 -0.19 -10.37 -0.04
CA ILE A 163 -1.56 -10.80 -0.32
C ILE A 163 -1.95 -12.02 0.52
N GLY A 164 -3.23 -12.10 0.86
CA GLY A 164 -3.82 -13.24 1.56
C GLY A 164 -4.64 -12.85 2.80
N PRO A 165 -5.48 -13.77 3.29
CA PRO A 165 -6.44 -13.51 4.36
C PRO A 165 -5.80 -13.23 5.73
N GLU A 166 -4.56 -13.68 5.97
CA GLU A 166 -3.86 -13.50 7.25
C GLU A 166 -2.96 -12.25 7.27
N SER A 167 -3.51 -11.13 6.79
CA SER A 167 -2.84 -9.84 6.64
C SER A 167 -3.12 -8.88 7.82
N PRO A 168 -2.10 -8.18 8.35
CA PRO A 168 -2.27 -7.18 9.41
C PRO A 168 -2.85 -5.84 8.94
N TYR A 169 -2.99 -5.62 7.62
CA TYR A 169 -3.29 -4.30 7.05
C TYR A 169 -4.47 -4.30 6.08
N THR A 170 -4.86 -5.46 5.58
CA THR A 170 -5.96 -5.62 4.61
C THR A 170 -6.80 -6.80 5.05
N ASP A 171 -8.10 -6.74 4.80
CA ASP A 171 -9.07 -7.80 5.11
C ASP A 171 -9.49 -8.58 3.85
N TYR A 172 -8.90 -8.26 2.70
CA TYR A 172 -9.23 -8.92 1.45
C TYR A 172 -8.71 -10.36 1.44
N ASP A 173 -9.65 -11.30 1.34
CA ASP A 173 -9.36 -12.71 1.11
C ASP A 173 -8.98 -12.92 -0.35
N TYR A 174 -7.80 -13.50 -0.57
CA TYR A 174 -7.28 -13.75 -1.90
C TYR A 174 -7.38 -15.26 -2.16
N PRO A 175 -8.39 -15.76 -2.90
CA PRO A 175 -8.79 -17.18 -2.86
C PRO A 175 -7.70 -18.21 -3.22
N ALA A 176 -6.62 -17.76 -3.86
CA ALA A 176 -5.48 -18.58 -4.24
C ALA A 176 -4.37 -18.64 -3.18
N VAL A 177 -4.54 -17.99 -2.02
CA VAL A 177 -3.52 -17.85 -0.97
C VAL A 177 -4.12 -18.25 0.38
N ASP A 178 -3.60 -19.32 0.98
CA ASP A 178 -4.14 -19.88 2.23
C ASP A 178 -3.84 -19.02 3.47
N SER A 179 -2.78 -18.20 3.44
CA SER A 179 -2.25 -17.46 4.58
C SER A 179 -1.82 -16.05 4.16
N LEU A 180 -0.51 -15.79 4.11
CA LEU A 180 0.08 -14.54 3.63
C LEU A 180 1.30 -14.85 2.76
N ASP A 181 1.28 -14.33 1.54
CA ASP A 181 2.32 -14.51 0.54
C ASP A 181 2.73 -13.17 -0.09
N VAL A 182 3.84 -13.17 -0.81
CA VAL A 182 4.41 -12.00 -1.47
C VAL A 182 4.52 -12.23 -2.97
N SER A 183 4.09 -11.25 -3.75
CA SER A 183 4.20 -11.30 -5.21
C SER A 183 4.90 -10.05 -5.74
N ILE A 184 6.04 -10.26 -6.39
CA ILE A 184 6.91 -9.19 -6.89
C ILE A 184 6.36 -8.64 -8.20
N PHE A 185 6.14 -7.33 -8.23
CA PHE A 185 5.63 -6.63 -9.41
C PHE A 185 6.61 -5.57 -9.95
N ASP A 186 7.70 -5.28 -9.23
CA ASP A 186 8.74 -4.36 -9.71
C ASP A 186 10.11 -4.66 -9.08
N VAL A 187 11.17 -4.27 -9.77
CA VAL A 187 12.54 -4.24 -9.23
C VAL A 187 13.15 -2.92 -9.63
N ARG A 188 13.56 -2.14 -8.64
CA ARG A 188 14.01 -0.76 -8.80
C ARG A 188 15.39 -0.58 -8.19
N HIS A 189 16.15 0.37 -8.69
CA HIS A 189 17.33 0.83 -7.97
C HIS A 189 16.89 1.57 -6.70
N ARG A 190 17.34 1.14 -5.52
CA ARG A 190 16.89 1.68 -4.22
C ARG A 190 17.06 3.19 -4.08
N ARG A 191 18.17 3.78 -4.57
CA ARG A 191 18.45 5.22 -4.46
C ARG A 191 17.77 6.06 -5.52
N THR A 192 17.78 5.63 -6.78
CA THR A 192 17.23 6.44 -7.89
C THR A 192 15.75 6.20 -8.13
N GLY A 193 15.21 5.08 -7.63
CA GLY A 193 13.83 4.66 -7.88
C GLY A 193 13.58 4.19 -9.32
N ASN A 194 14.60 4.21 -10.19
CA ASN A 194 14.47 3.79 -11.58
C ASN A 194 14.12 2.29 -11.66
N PRO A 195 13.07 1.92 -12.41
CA PRO A 195 12.71 0.53 -12.62
C PRO A 195 13.63 -0.16 -13.63
N LEU A 196 13.74 -1.48 -13.51
CA LEU A 196 14.22 -2.33 -14.60
C LEU A 196 13.18 -2.39 -15.73
N LEU A 197 13.64 -2.74 -16.94
CA LEU A 197 12.72 -3.11 -18.03
C LEU A 197 11.82 -4.26 -17.56
N VAL A 198 10.55 -4.21 -17.93
CA VAL A 198 9.51 -5.13 -17.42
C VAL A 198 9.91 -6.59 -17.67
N ASP A 199 10.38 -6.91 -18.88
CA ASP A 199 10.86 -8.24 -19.26
C ASP A 199 12.14 -8.66 -18.53
N ARG A 200 13.10 -7.74 -18.35
CA ARG A 200 14.32 -8.02 -17.57
C ARG A 200 13.98 -8.34 -16.12
N ARG A 201 13.05 -7.59 -15.52
CA ARG A 201 12.54 -7.85 -14.18
C ARG A 201 11.88 -9.22 -14.09
N ARG A 202 11.08 -9.64 -15.08
CA ARG A 202 10.44 -10.97 -15.05
C ARG A 202 11.47 -12.09 -15.06
N ARG A 203 12.38 -12.05 -16.02
CA ARG A 203 13.47 -13.04 -16.13
C ARG A 203 14.35 -13.07 -14.88
N LEU A 204 14.57 -11.92 -14.25
CA LEU A 204 15.32 -11.83 -13.02
C LEU A 204 14.58 -12.51 -11.87
N CYS A 205 13.31 -12.17 -11.63
CA CYS A 205 12.51 -12.82 -10.60
C CYS A 205 12.41 -14.34 -10.83
N ASP A 206 12.22 -14.79 -12.08
CA ASP A 206 12.19 -16.22 -12.42
C ASP A 206 13.51 -16.93 -12.07
N ALA A 207 14.66 -16.28 -12.33
CA ALA A 207 15.98 -16.85 -12.02
C ALA A 207 16.22 -17.06 -10.52
N TYR A 208 15.60 -16.24 -9.66
CA TYR A 208 15.65 -16.35 -8.20
C TYR A 208 14.44 -17.06 -7.60
N GLY A 209 13.51 -17.55 -8.43
CA GLY A 209 12.28 -18.21 -7.95
C GLY A 209 11.32 -17.29 -7.21
N PHE A 210 11.38 -15.98 -7.44
CA PHE A 210 10.47 -15.03 -6.78
C PHE A 210 9.08 -15.05 -7.44
N PRO A 211 7.99 -15.24 -6.67
CA PRO A 211 6.63 -15.15 -7.19
C PRO A 211 6.37 -13.79 -7.81
N GLN A 212 5.57 -13.75 -8.86
CA GLN A 212 5.32 -12.53 -9.63
C GLN A 212 3.83 -12.32 -9.89
N ALA A 213 3.44 -11.07 -10.07
CA ALA A 213 2.11 -10.76 -10.55
C ALA A 213 1.87 -11.40 -11.92
N THR A 214 0.68 -11.96 -12.10
CA THR A 214 0.22 -12.54 -13.36
C THR A 214 0.39 -11.54 -14.48
N SER A 215 0.98 -11.95 -15.61
CA SER A 215 1.05 -11.11 -16.81
C SER A 215 0.07 -11.63 -17.85
N PHE A 216 -0.72 -10.72 -18.41
CA PHE A 216 -1.64 -11.01 -19.51
C PHE A 216 -1.00 -10.79 -20.88
N GLY A 217 0.25 -10.32 -20.92
CA GLY A 217 1.02 -10.13 -22.15
C GLY A 217 1.31 -8.67 -22.48
N VAL A 218 1.77 -8.46 -23.72
CA VAL A 218 2.14 -7.15 -24.28
C VAL A 218 1.11 -6.75 -25.32
N PHE A 219 0.64 -5.52 -25.25
CA PHE A 219 -0.46 -5.00 -26.05
C PHE A 219 -0.07 -3.72 -26.80
N ASP A 220 -0.71 -3.51 -27.94
CA ASP A 220 -0.63 -2.26 -28.71
C ASP A 220 -1.73 -1.28 -28.24
N PRO A 221 -1.40 -0.01 -27.91
CA PRO A 221 -2.37 0.98 -27.44
C PRO A 221 -3.58 1.20 -28.34
N GLN A 222 -3.46 0.97 -29.64
CA GLN A 222 -4.53 1.20 -30.62
C GLN A 222 -5.52 0.04 -30.69
N THR A 223 -5.13 -1.17 -30.25
CA THR A 223 -5.95 -2.38 -30.39
C THR A 223 -6.23 -3.09 -29.07
N ALA A 224 -5.67 -2.63 -27.94
CA ALA A 224 -5.75 -3.31 -26.65
C ALA A 224 -7.15 -3.34 -26.03
N VAL A 225 -7.98 -2.30 -26.26
CA VAL A 225 -9.20 -2.05 -25.49
C VAL A 225 -10.16 -3.24 -25.43
N PRO A 226 -10.52 -3.93 -26.54
CA PRO A 226 -11.45 -5.05 -26.48
C PRO A 226 -10.96 -6.20 -25.60
N GLU A 227 -9.67 -6.50 -25.65
CA GLU A 227 -9.07 -7.61 -24.90
C GLU A 227 -8.88 -7.25 -23.42
N LEU A 228 -8.50 -6.01 -23.12
CA LEU A 228 -8.42 -5.53 -21.73
C LEU A 228 -9.78 -5.47 -21.06
N ARG A 229 -10.84 -5.14 -21.80
CA ARG A 229 -12.21 -5.24 -21.30
C ARG A 229 -12.54 -6.67 -20.89
N ARG A 230 -12.25 -7.65 -21.76
CA ARG A 230 -12.46 -9.08 -21.46
C ARG A 230 -11.71 -9.51 -20.20
N ILE A 231 -10.42 -9.14 -20.08
CA ILE A 231 -9.60 -9.44 -18.89
C ILE A 231 -10.20 -8.82 -17.63
N VAL A 232 -10.65 -7.56 -17.68
CA VAL A 232 -11.25 -6.88 -16.53
C VAL A 232 -12.60 -7.51 -16.14
N GLU A 233 -13.42 -7.91 -17.11
CA GLU A 233 -14.69 -8.60 -16.83
C GLU A 233 -14.44 -9.97 -16.17
N GLU A 234 -13.46 -10.74 -16.65
CA GLU A 234 -13.04 -12.02 -16.05
C GLU A 234 -12.50 -11.85 -14.63
N LEU A 235 -11.58 -10.90 -14.44
CA LEU A 235 -11.07 -10.55 -13.12
C LEU A 235 -12.20 -10.13 -12.17
N GLY A 236 -13.17 -9.36 -12.66
CA GLY A 236 -14.31 -8.92 -11.85
C GLY A 236 -15.22 -10.06 -11.43
N ALA A 237 -15.41 -11.08 -12.29
CA ALA A 237 -16.17 -12.28 -11.96
C ALA A 237 -15.49 -13.16 -10.90
N GLU A 238 -14.16 -13.07 -10.81
CA GLU A 238 -13.32 -13.76 -9.82
C GLU A 238 -13.00 -12.88 -8.59
N ASP A 239 -13.72 -11.77 -8.41
CA ASP A 239 -13.54 -10.77 -7.35
C ASP A 239 -12.15 -10.11 -7.30
N ARG A 240 -11.36 -10.17 -8.37
CA ARG A 240 -9.99 -9.63 -8.45
C ARG A 240 -9.97 -8.12 -8.66
N GLU A 241 -8.88 -7.47 -8.25
CA GLU A 241 -8.86 -6.00 -8.19
C GLU A 241 -8.91 -5.31 -9.57
N GLY A 242 -8.18 -5.86 -10.54
CA GLY A 242 -8.07 -5.31 -11.89
C GLY A 242 -6.66 -5.42 -12.45
N VAL A 243 -6.21 -4.39 -13.16
CA VAL A 243 -4.95 -4.42 -13.92
C VAL A 243 -4.07 -3.20 -13.67
N VAL A 244 -2.76 -3.42 -13.77
CA VAL A 244 -1.74 -2.39 -13.94
C VAL A 244 -1.11 -2.55 -15.32
N MET A 245 -1.24 -1.50 -16.12
CA MET A 245 -0.63 -1.35 -17.44
C MET A 245 0.69 -0.61 -17.29
N LYS A 246 1.77 -1.13 -17.87
CA LYS A 246 3.14 -0.61 -17.70
C LYS A 246 3.81 -0.43 -19.07
N SER A 247 4.44 0.71 -19.32
CA SER A 247 5.36 0.83 -20.47
C SER A 247 6.47 -0.22 -20.35
N LEU A 248 7.08 -0.63 -21.47
CA LEU A 248 8.11 -1.69 -21.45
C LEU A 248 9.31 -1.36 -20.54
N ASP A 249 9.59 -0.08 -20.33
CA ASP A 249 10.61 0.42 -19.42
C ASP A 249 10.16 0.57 -17.96
N GLY A 250 8.89 0.27 -17.65
CA GLY A 250 8.31 0.34 -16.31
C GLY A 250 8.08 1.76 -15.77
N ARG A 251 8.42 2.81 -16.52
CA ARG A 251 8.37 4.21 -16.06
C ARG A 251 6.97 4.79 -16.04
N ARG A 252 6.15 4.50 -17.06
CA ARG A 252 4.76 4.95 -17.15
C ARG A 252 3.85 3.81 -16.72
N GLN A 253 2.98 4.08 -15.75
CA GLN A 253 2.06 3.08 -15.22
C GLN A 253 0.66 3.66 -15.12
N LEU A 254 -0.33 2.87 -15.53
CA LEU A 254 -1.74 3.20 -15.49
C LEU A 254 -2.50 2.04 -14.86
N LYS A 255 -3.46 2.32 -13.98
CA LYS A 255 -4.31 1.28 -13.37
C LYS A 255 -5.78 1.45 -13.70
N TYR A 256 -6.47 0.32 -13.80
CA TYR A 256 -7.91 0.22 -14.00
C TYR A 256 -8.43 -0.91 -13.11
N THR A 257 -9.55 -0.68 -12.43
CA THR A 257 -10.10 -1.64 -11.45
C THR A 257 -11.46 -2.17 -11.88
N THR A 258 -11.78 -3.37 -11.43
CA THR A 258 -13.07 -4.02 -11.66
C THR A 258 -14.17 -3.32 -10.86
N SER A 259 -15.44 -3.58 -11.22
CA SER A 259 -16.58 -3.12 -10.42
C SER A 259 -16.60 -3.76 -9.04
N ALA A 260 -16.34 -5.08 -8.98
CA ALA A 260 -16.27 -5.85 -7.74
C ALA A 260 -15.27 -5.21 -6.76
N ALA A 261 -14.07 -4.84 -7.22
CA ALA A 261 -13.08 -4.17 -6.40
C ALA A 261 -13.51 -2.79 -5.87
N ASN A 262 -14.26 -2.02 -6.68
CA ASN A 262 -14.79 -0.73 -6.23
C ASN A 262 -15.87 -0.92 -5.16
N GLN A 263 -16.75 -1.92 -5.33
CA GLN A 263 -17.79 -2.26 -4.37
C GLN A 263 -17.19 -2.81 -3.07
N GLY A 264 -16.24 -3.74 -3.14
CA GLY A 264 -15.51 -4.24 -1.96
C GLY A 264 -14.77 -3.14 -1.21
N SER A 265 -14.10 -2.23 -1.93
CA SER A 265 -13.47 -1.04 -1.31
C SER A 265 -14.47 -0.14 -0.58
N LEU A 266 -15.69 -0.01 -1.10
CA LEU A 266 -16.75 0.76 -0.44
C LEU A 266 -17.29 0.01 0.77
N ALA A 267 -17.48 -1.30 0.66
CA ALA A 267 -17.93 -2.11 1.78
C ALA A 267 -16.97 -2.02 2.97
N TYR A 268 -15.67 -2.15 2.72
CA TYR A 268 -14.63 -1.93 3.73
C TYR A 268 -14.68 -0.51 4.31
N ALA A 269 -14.70 0.52 3.45
CA ALA A 269 -14.72 1.91 3.92
C ALA A 269 -15.97 2.26 4.75
N PHE A 270 -17.11 1.65 4.44
CA PHE A 270 -18.37 1.87 5.15
C PHE A 270 -18.59 0.92 6.32
N ALA A 271 -17.72 -0.08 6.55
CA ALA A 271 -17.62 -0.74 7.84
C ALA A 271 -17.03 0.20 8.92
N VAL A 272 -16.32 1.24 8.51
CA VAL A 272 -15.76 2.31 9.37
C VAL A 272 -16.02 3.70 8.77
N PRO A 273 -17.30 4.09 8.62
CA PRO A 273 -17.72 5.15 7.70
C PRO A 273 -17.18 6.54 8.04
N PHE A 274 -16.87 6.85 9.30
CA PHE A 274 -16.33 8.16 9.68
C PHE A 274 -14.80 8.24 9.61
N ASP A 275 -14.13 7.11 9.42
CA ASP A 275 -12.67 7.06 9.24
C ASP A 275 -12.31 7.12 7.74
N TYR A 276 -13.06 6.43 6.87
CA TYR A 276 -12.74 6.35 5.44
C TYR A 276 -13.86 6.76 4.48
N GLY A 277 -15.12 6.74 4.91
CA GLY A 277 -16.30 6.84 4.03
C GLY A 277 -16.26 8.02 3.04
N PRO A 278 -16.14 9.28 3.52
CA PRO A 278 -16.15 10.47 2.66
C PRO A 278 -15.07 10.45 1.57
N ASP A 279 -13.83 10.10 1.93
CA ASP A 279 -12.69 10.10 1.01
C ASP A 279 -12.77 8.99 -0.05
N PHE A 280 -13.48 7.91 0.28
CA PHE A 280 -13.63 6.76 -0.62
C PHE A 280 -14.83 6.91 -1.56
N LEU A 281 -15.94 7.48 -1.08
CA LEU A 281 -17.24 7.45 -1.75
C LEU A 281 -17.20 8.01 -3.18
N PHE A 282 -16.94 9.32 -3.32
CA PHE A 282 -17.07 10.01 -4.61
C PHE A 282 -16.15 9.41 -5.69
N PRO A 283 -14.85 9.17 -5.43
CA PRO A 283 -13.98 8.59 -6.44
C PRO A 283 -14.40 7.19 -6.92
N ARG A 284 -15.07 6.37 -6.09
CA ARG A 284 -15.55 5.03 -6.51
C ARG A 284 -16.86 5.12 -7.28
N ILE A 285 -17.79 5.99 -6.88
CA ILE A 285 -19.01 6.26 -7.66
C ILE A 285 -18.65 6.69 -9.08
N MET A 286 -17.68 7.60 -9.23
CA MET A 286 -17.28 8.05 -10.56
C MET A 286 -16.71 6.91 -11.40
N ARG A 287 -15.94 5.98 -10.82
CA ARG A 287 -15.43 4.80 -11.55
C ARG A 287 -16.57 3.92 -12.05
N GLU A 288 -17.55 3.63 -11.20
CA GLU A 288 -18.71 2.83 -11.56
C GLU A 288 -19.52 3.46 -12.68
N ALA A 289 -19.75 4.79 -12.61
CA ALA A 289 -20.50 5.52 -13.63
C ALA A 289 -19.78 5.52 -15.00
N PHE A 290 -18.48 5.85 -15.03
CA PHE A 290 -17.72 5.85 -16.27
C PHE A 290 -17.60 4.45 -16.88
N GLN A 291 -17.36 3.43 -16.05
CA GLN A 291 -17.28 2.04 -16.52
C GLN A 291 -18.61 1.55 -17.08
N SER A 292 -19.75 1.87 -16.44
CA SER A 292 -21.08 1.49 -16.92
C SER A 292 -21.37 2.05 -18.32
N VAL A 293 -21.00 3.32 -18.55
CA VAL A 293 -21.14 3.98 -19.86
C VAL A 293 -20.16 3.38 -20.88
N GLU A 294 -18.88 3.22 -20.52
CA GLU A 294 -17.86 2.65 -21.40
C GLU A 294 -18.22 1.24 -21.87
N PHE A 295 -18.76 0.41 -20.96
CA PHE A 295 -19.08 -0.97 -21.27
C PHE A 295 -20.41 -1.11 -22.02
N GLY A 296 -21.14 -0.01 -22.22
CA GLY A 296 -22.42 -0.01 -22.91
C GLY A 296 -23.47 -0.84 -22.17
N GLU A 297 -23.48 -0.77 -20.84
CA GLU A 297 -24.42 -1.52 -20.03
C GLU A 297 -25.87 -1.18 -20.36
N SER A 298 -26.74 -2.19 -20.33
CA SER A 298 -28.19 -1.96 -20.44
C SER A 298 -28.73 -1.25 -19.19
N ASP A 299 -29.87 -0.58 -19.33
CA ASP A 299 -30.61 0.02 -18.21
C ASP A 299 -30.90 -0.97 -17.07
N ALA A 300 -31.06 -2.26 -17.35
CA ALA A 300 -31.26 -3.28 -16.34
C ALA A 300 -29.96 -3.56 -15.57
N ALA A 301 -28.85 -3.77 -16.30
CA ALA A 301 -27.53 -3.98 -15.70
C ALA A 301 -27.07 -2.75 -14.89
N ALA A 302 -27.30 -1.54 -15.38
CA ALA A 302 -26.99 -0.31 -14.65
C ALA A 302 -27.80 -0.19 -13.34
N ARG A 303 -29.07 -0.64 -13.32
CA ARG A 303 -29.87 -0.71 -12.08
C ARG A 303 -29.36 -1.77 -11.10
N ASP A 304 -28.91 -2.91 -11.59
CA ASP A 304 -28.31 -3.95 -10.75
C ASP A 304 -26.99 -3.48 -10.14
N ARG A 305 -26.14 -2.79 -10.91
CA ARG A 305 -24.94 -2.10 -10.41
C ARG A 305 -25.28 -1.07 -9.35
N ALA A 306 -26.28 -0.22 -9.59
CA ALA A 306 -26.72 0.78 -8.62
C ALA A 306 -27.23 0.16 -7.30
N ARG A 307 -27.95 -0.97 -7.38
CA ARG A 307 -28.39 -1.74 -6.21
C ARG A 307 -27.18 -2.26 -5.43
N SER A 308 -26.26 -2.93 -6.10
CA SER A 308 -25.07 -3.53 -5.50
C SER A 308 -24.20 -2.47 -4.83
N LEU A 309 -24.04 -1.30 -5.47
CA LEU A 309 -23.35 -0.15 -4.90
C LEU A 309 -24.05 0.38 -3.64
N GLY A 310 -25.37 0.48 -3.66
CA GLY A 310 -26.16 0.90 -2.49
C GLY A 310 -26.02 -0.08 -1.32
N GLU A 311 -26.03 -1.38 -1.60
CA GLU A 311 -25.83 -2.43 -0.58
C GLU A 311 -24.42 -2.39 0.00
N ALA A 312 -23.39 -2.25 -0.85
CA ALA A 312 -21.99 -2.12 -0.43
C ALA A 312 -21.73 -0.89 0.45
N ILE A 313 -22.57 0.14 0.38
CA ILE A 313 -22.46 1.34 1.22
C ILE A 313 -23.30 1.20 2.49
N LEU A 314 -24.59 0.86 2.33
CA LEU A 314 -25.55 0.96 3.42
C LEU A 314 -25.46 -0.22 4.40
N LEU A 315 -25.27 -1.44 3.92
CA LEU A 315 -25.29 -2.61 4.79
C LEU A 315 -24.09 -2.63 5.76
N PRO A 316 -22.84 -2.35 5.32
CA PRO A 316 -21.70 -2.25 6.23
C PRO A 316 -21.85 -1.12 7.24
N ALA A 317 -22.36 0.05 6.82
CA ALA A 317 -22.60 1.16 7.74
C ALA A 317 -23.66 0.82 8.81
N ILE A 318 -24.73 0.13 8.42
CA ILE A 318 -25.73 -0.39 9.37
C ILE A 318 -25.08 -1.41 10.32
N GLY A 319 -24.19 -2.27 9.82
CA GLY A 319 -23.40 -3.21 10.62
C GLY A 319 -22.57 -2.50 11.69
N ALA A 320 -21.76 -1.53 11.28
CA ALA A 320 -20.92 -0.73 12.18
C ALA A 320 -21.75 -0.01 13.26
N ILE A 321 -22.91 0.55 12.90
CA ILE A 321 -23.80 1.21 13.86
C ILE A 321 -24.34 0.21 14.89
N ARG A 322 -24.74 -0.99 14.45
CA ARG A 322 -25.23 -2.04 15.34
C ARG A 322 -24.12 -2.54 16.27
N GLU A 323 -22.93 -2.77 15.75
CA GLU A 323 -21.77 -3.20 16.54
C GLU A 323 -21.43 -2.18 17.63
N VAL A 324 -21.34 -0.87 17.29
CA VAL A 324 -21.10 0.17 18.31
C VAL A 324 -22.21 0.20 19.36
N ARG A 325 -23.47 -0.01 18.98
CA ARG A 325 -24.60 -0.04 19.92
C ARG A 325 -24.53 -1.24 20.86
N GLU A 326 -24.09 -2.40 20.37
CA GLU A 326 -24.12 -3.68 21.09
C GLU A 326 -22.83 -3.94 21.87
N GLU A 327 -21.67 -3.68 21.26
CA GLU A 327 -20.34 -3.94 21.82
C GLU A 327 -19.64 -2.66 22.33
N GLY A 328 -20.14 -1.48 21.98
CA GLY A 328 -19.57 -0.20 22.42
C GLY A 328 -18.36 0.27 21.60
N ALA A 329 -17.92 -0.47 20.57
CA ALA A 329 -16.85 -0.08 19.65
C ALA A 329 -16.99 -0.84 18.33
N THR A 330 -16.32 -0.35 17.29
CA THR A 330 -16.18 -1.02 15.99
C THR A 330 -14.78 -0.77 15.42
N GLY A 331 -14.40 -1.53 14.41
CA GLY A 331 -13.05 -1.50 13.84
C GLY A 331 -12.87 -2.42 12.66
N GLU A 332 -11.61 -2.52 12.26
CA GLU A 332 -11.16 -3.45 11.22
C GLU A 332 -10.69 -4.73 11.92
N GLU A 333 -11.30 -5.88 11.60
CA GLU A 333 -10.84 -7.18 12.10
C GLU A 333 -9.75 -7.73 11.17
N HIS A 334 -8.64 -8.14 11.76
CA HIS A 334 -7.52 -8.73 11.05
C HIS A 334 -7.14 -10.05 11.71
N THR A 335 -6.71 -11.02 10.90
CA THR A 335 -6.06 -12.22 11.38
C THR A 335 -4.62 -12.22 10.89
N VAL A 336 -3.70 -12.68 11.73
CA VAL A 336 -2.28 -12.82 11.38
C VAL A 336 -1.76 -14.15 11.89
N ARG A 337 -0.87 -14.76 11.12
CA ARG A 337 -0.18 -16.01 11.47
C ARG A 337 1.32 -15.83 11.37
N GLY A 338 2.05 -16.46 12.29
CA GLY A 338 3.50 -16.61 12.20
C GLY A 338 4.12 -17.06 13.52
N SER A 339 5.44 -16.93 13.61
CA SER A 339 6.16 -17.20 14.86
C SER A 339 5.70 -16.26 15.99
N PRO A 340 5.75 -16.70 17.26
CA PRO A 340 5.40 -15.84 18.40
C PRO A 340 6.15 -14.50 18.40
N ASP A 341 7.46 -14.53 18.08
CA ASP A 341 8.32 -13.34 18.01
C ASP A 341 7.86 -12.36 16.93
N ALA A 342 7.45 -12.86 15.76
CA ALA A 342 6.95 -12.02 14.67
C ALA A 342 5.62 -11.34 15.03
N ILE A 343 4.72 -12.09 15.68
CA ILE A 343 3.44 -11.56 16.16
C ILE A 343 3.65 -10.51 17.27
N ASP A 344 4.53 -10.76 18.24
CA ASP A 344 4.82 -9.79 19.30
C ASP A 344 5.46 -8.51 18.72
N ALA A 345 6.36 -8.67 17.75
CA ALA A 345 6.97 -7.54 17.05
C ALA A 345 5.95 -6.73 16.25
N LEU A 346 4.94 -7.38 15.65
CA LEU A 346 3.81 -6.71 15.02
C LEU A 346 3.05 -5.84 16.01
N PHE A 347 2.59 -6.40 17.13
CA PHE A 347 1.79 -5.64 18.09
C PHE A 347 2.59 -4.49 18.72
N ALA A 348 3.87 -4.70 19.02
CA ALA A 348 4.75 -3.61 19.45
C ALA A 348 4.90 -2.52 18.37
N HIS A 349 4.89 -2.88 17.09
CA HIS A 349 4.91 -1.93 15.99
C HIS A 349 3.58 -1.16 15.85
N LEU A 350 2.44 -1.84 15.93
CA LEU A 350 1.11 -1.21 15.92
C LEU A 350 0.94 -0.23 17.08
N ASP A 351 1.40 -0.60 18.29
CA ASP A 351 1.38 0.26 19.47
C ASP A 351 2.27 1.51 19.31
N ARG A 352 3.49 1.36 18.74
CA ARG A 352 4.34 2.51 18.39
C ARG A 352 3.69 3.45 17.39
N MET A 353 2.89 2.93 16.47
CA MET A 353 2.07 3.72 15.55
C MET A 353 0.82 4.32 16.22
N LYS A 354 0.64 4.10 17.53
CA LYS A 354 -0.49 4.55 18.36
C LYS A 354 -1.83 3.99 17.86
N LEU A 355 -1.80 2.82 17.22
CA LEU A 355 -2.99 2.12 16.80
C LEU A 355 -3.54 1.32 17.98
N ARG A 356 -4.77 1.62 18.38
CA ARG A 356 -5.46 0.87 19.43
C ARG A 356 -5.94 -0.46 18.86
N THR A 357 -5.51 -1.55 19.47
CA THR A 357 -5.90 -2.91 19.07
C THR A 357 -6.55 -3.66 20.24
N THR A 358 -7.32 -4.70 19.94
CA THR A 358 -7.84 -5.65 20.93
C THR A 358 -7.80 -7.05 20.35
N ILE A 359 -7.11 -7.95 21.04
CA ILE A 359 -7.06 -9.36 20.67
C ILE A 359 -8.44 -9.97 20.94
N ARG A 360 -9.05 -10.56 19.90
CA ARG A 360 -10.33 -11.29 19.96
C ARG A 360 -10.09 -12.79 20.12
N ARG A 361 -9.07 -13.33 19.44
CA ARG A 361 -8.65 -14.74 19.50
C ARG A 361 -7.14 -14.82 19.40
N ASP A 362 -6.54 -15.72 20.16
CA ASP A 362 -5.10 -15.99 20.16
C ASP A 362 -4.91 -17.49 20.40
N GLU A 363 -4.39 -18.19 19.40
CA GLU A 363 -4.29 -19.64 19.40
C GLU A 363 -3.02 -20.13 18.69
N THR A 364 -2.75 -21.42 18.82
CA THR A 364 -1.66 -22.09 18.11
C THR A 364 -2.25 -23.10 17.13
N VAL A 365 -1.91 -22.95 15.85
CA VAL A 365 -2.35 -23.83 14.77
C VAL A 365 -1.11 -24.29 14.00
N ASP A 366 -0.92 -25.61 13.91
CA ASP A 366 0.22 -26.24 13.21
C ASP A 366 1.61 -25.75 13.68
N GLY A 367 1.71 -25.36 14.96
CA GLY A 367 2.95 -24.87 15.57
C GLY A 367 3.21 -23.37 15.40
N GLU A 368 2.33 -22.66 14.69
CA GLU A 368 2.37 -21.21 14.53
C GLU A 368 1.32 -20.53 15.40
N ARG A 369 1.59 -19.28 15.80
CA ARG A 369 0.62 -18.45 16.52
C ARG A 369 -0.30 -17.77 15.51
N VAL A 370 -1.60 -17.88 15.74
CA VAL A 370 -2.65 -17.24 14.93
C VAL A 370 -3.44 -16.31 15.84
N VAL A 371 -3.45 -15.02 15.48
CA VAL A 371 -4.11 -13.97 16.29
C VAL A 371 -5.11 -13.23 15.44
N THR A 372 -6.37 -13.24 15.87
CA THR A 372 -7.42 -12.35 15.35
C THR A 372 -7.54 -11.16 16.30
N PHE A 373 -7.42 -9.96 15.76
CA PHE A 373 -7.50 -8.71 16.53
C PHE A 373 -8.34 -7.66 15.82
N LEU A 374 -9.02 -6.85 16.62
CA LEU A 374 -9.72 -5.66 16.16
C LEU A 374 -8.78 -4.46 16.24
N LYS A 375 -8.56 -3.78 15.11
CA LYS A 375 -7.98 -2.44 15.05
C LYS A 375 -9.09 -1.41 15.17
N HIS A 376 -9.11 -0.67 16.27
CA HIS A 376 -10.23 0.21 16.63
C HIS A 376 -10.34 1.41 15.70
N SER A 377 -11.57 1.71 15.30
CA SER A 377 -11.93 2.88 14.51
C SER A 377 -12.50 3.96 15.43
N ALA A 378 -11.64 4.85 15.93
CA ALA A 378 -12.00 5.80 16.96
C ALA A 378 -13.03 6.83 16.46
N ALA A 379 -12.81 7.41 15.27
CA ALA A 379 -13.72 8.42 14.73
C ALA A 379 -15.11 7.82 14.50
N THR A 380 -15.19 6.63 13.90
CA THR A 380 -16.45 5.91 13.71
C THR A 380 -17.13 5.58 15.03
N THR A 381 -16.40 5.02 15.98
CA THR A 381 -16.98 4.65 17.29
C THR A 381 -17.57 5.88 17.98
N ASP A 382 -16.82 6.99 18.03
CA ASP A 382 -17.22 8.19 18.74
C ASP A 382 -18.37 8.92 18.05
N SER A 383 -18.31 9.08 16.73
CA SER A 383 -19.38 9.69 15.94
C SER A 383 -20.68 8.90 16.05
N VAL A 384 -20.64 7.57 15.89
CA VAL A 384 -21.82 6.72 16.00
C VAL A 384 -22.45 6.82 17.39
N LYS A 385 -21.65 6.73 18.46
CA LYS A 385 -22.17 6.91 19.84
C LYS A 385 -22.87 8.24 20.01
N SER A 386 -22.25 9.30 19.51
CA SER A 386 -22.79 10.65 19.66
C SER A 386 -24.11 10.85 18.91
N TYR A 387 -24.20 10.35 17.68
CA TYR A 387 -25.44 10.41 16.90
C TYR A 387 -26.53 9.49 17.45
N LEU A 388 -26.19 8.30 17.98
CA LEU A 388 -27.14 7.44 18.70
C LEU A 388 -27.65 8.10 19.99
N ALA A 389 -26.86 8.97 20.61
CA ALA A 389 -27.25 9.78 21.76
C ALA A 389 -28.06 11.05 21.39
N GLY A 390 -28.30 11.28 20.09
CA GLY A 390 -29.14 12.38 19.60
C GLY A 390 -28.38 13.68 19.31
N GLN A 391 -27.06 13.66 19.16
CA GLN A 391 -26.33 14.82 18.63
C GLN A 391 -26.85 15.17 17.23
N THR A 392 -26.98 16.47 16.93
CA THR A 392 -27.36 16.95 15.59
C THR A 392 -26.25 16.67 14.57
N PHE A 393 -26.64 16.34 13.34
CA PHE A 393 -25.72 16.16 12.22
C PHE A 393 -25.66 17.45 11.40
N ASP A 394 -24.52 18.13 11.44
CA ASP A 394 -24.22 19.29 10.60
C ASP A 394 -23.38 18.81 9.41
N ALA A 395 -23.98 18.87 8.21
CA ALA A 395 -23.42 18.33 6.96
C ALA A 395 -22.41 19.27 6.29
#